data_AF-A0A7Z9ZFR1-F1
#
_entry.id   AF-A0A7Z9ZFR1-F1
#
_cell.length_a   1.000
_cell.length_b   1.000
_cell.length_c   1.000
_cell.angle_alpha   90.00
_cell.angle_beta   90.00
_cell.angle_gamma   90.00
#
_symmetry.space_group_name_H-M   'P 1'
#
loop_
_entity.id
_entity.type
_entity.pdbx_description
1 polymer ?
#
loop_
_entity_poly.entity_id
_entity_poly.type
_entity_poly.pdbx_seq_one_letter_code
_entity_poly.pdbx_strand_id
1 'polypeptide(L)'
;MPKKILILMSDTGGGHRSAAKAIAEGLEHLEPSQFDVQLYDFIAEGTPFPLNRAARLYRPAVNYGGELWGWFWRMSDHPRRMAFFLSLLIPWARGRLVRVLRHPRPQALVSVHALSNHLAVQAVRTLDTPIPVITVVTDLTRTHVSWFCPQVDLCILPNHRARQRALACGLPSEKIKVVGLPVSLRFEQVRGDKSELKKKLGLAPDQPAVLLVGGGEGMGKVFRIARAIAEARLPAQLLVVTGRNPSLRRRLERVNW
;
A
#
# COMPACT_ATOMS: atom_id res chain seq x y z
N MET A 1 -14.70 -18.81 19.05
CA MET A 1 -13.44 -18.03 18.95
C MET A 1 -13.39 -17.39 17.57
N PRO A 2 -12.95 -16.12 17.45
CA PRO A 2 -12.89 -15.43 16.16
C PRO A 2 -11.91 -16.13 15.19
N LYS A 3 -12.25 -16.09 13.91
CA LYS A 3 -11.45 -16.64 12.80
C LYS A 3 -10.26 -15.73 12.53
N LYS A 4 -9.05 -16.29 12.51
CA LYS A 4 -7.83 -15.47 12.34
C LYS A 4 -7.54 -15.18 10.87
N ILE A 5 -7.23 -13.94 10.53
CA ILE A 5 -6.77 -13.52 9.21
C ILE A 5 -5.42 -12.82 9.38
N LEU A 6 -4.41 -13.25 8.63
CA LEU A 6 -3.11 -12.59 8.61
C LEU A 6 -2.99 -11.74 7.35
N ILE A 7 -2.68 -10.45 7.51
CA ILE A 7 -2.44 -9.51 6.40
C ILE A 7 -0.95 -9.19 6.30
N LEU A 8 -0.33 -9.59 5.19
CA LEU A 8 1.04 -9.23 4.83
C LEU A 8 1.08 -7.82 4.24
N MET A 9 1.85 -6.96 4.87
CA MET A 9 2.07 -5.58 4.45
C MET A 9 3.53 -5.19 4.74
N SER A 10 3.94 -3.99 4.32
CA SER A 10 5.19 -3.40 4.81
C SER A 10 5.08 -1.87 4.79
N ASP A 11 5.79 -1.21 5.71
CA ASP A 11 5.81 0.26 5.84
C ASP A 11 6.68 0.97 4.79
N THR A 12 6.34 0.79 3.51
CA THR A 12 7.00 1.42 2.35
C THR A 12 6.21 2.66 1.87
N GLY A 13 6.04 3.65 2.76
CA GLY A 13 5.35 4.91 2.42
C GLY A 13 3.89 5.03 2.89
N GLY A 14 3.40 4.04 3.64
CA GLY A 14 2.14 4.08 4.39
C GLY A 14 0.88 3.60 3.65
N GLY A 15 0.90 3.56 2.31
CA GLY A 15 -0.25 3.13 1.51
C GLY A 15 -0.70 1.69 1.79
N HIS A 16 0.24 0.74 1.84
CA HIS A 16 -0.07 -0.67 2.10
C HIS A 16 -0.63 -0.90 3.50
N ARG A 17 -0.11 -0.21 4.53
CA ARG A 17 -0.67 -0.26 5.88
C ARG A 17 -2.09 0.32 5.92
N SER A 18 -2.35 1.41 5.18
CA SER A 18 -3.68 1.99 5.06
C SER A 18 -4.67 0.99 4.44
N ALA A 19 -4.28 0.31 3.36
CA ALA A 19 -5.09 -0.73 2.72
C ALA A 19 -5.36 -1.91 3.67
N ALA A 20 -4.35 -2.40 4.39
CA ALA A 20 -4.53 -3.47 5.38
C ALA A 20 -5.52 -3.08 6.48
N LYS A 21 -5.42 -1.86 7.01
CA LYS A 21 -6.34 -1.34 8.03
C LYS A 21 -7.76 -1.17 7.49
N ALA A 22 -7.91 -0.70 6.25
CA ALA A 22 -9.21 -0.56 5.61
C ALA A 22 -9.91 -1.92 5.43
N ILE A 23 -9.16 -2.97 5.06
CA ILE A 23 -9.70 -4.34 5.00
C ILE A 23 -10.12 -4.82 6.40
N ALA A 24 -9.30 -4.61 7.42
CA ALA A 24 -9.63 -4.99 8.79
C ALA A 24 -10.88 -4.26 9.30
N GLU A 25 -11.00 -2.96 9.03
CA GLU A 25 -12.17 -2.14 9.37
C GLU A 25 -13.42 -2.63 8.64
N GLY A 26 -13.33 -2.93 7.34
CA GLY A 26 -14.45 -3.47 6.57
C GLY A 26 -14.92 -4.84 7.06
N LEU A 27 -13.99 -5.72 7.44
CA LEU A 27 -14.32 -7.03 8.01
C LEU A 27 -15.06 -6.89 9.36
N GLU A 28 -14.57 -6.03 10.25
CA GLU A 28 -15.24 -5.79 11.54
C GLU A 28 -16.60 -5.11 11.36
N HIS A 29 -16.76 -4.23 10.36
CA HIS A 29 -18.03 -3.58 10.09
C HIS A 29 -19.09 -4.54 9.54
N LEU A 30 -18.71 -5.45 8.64
CA LEU A 30 -19.62 -6.38 7.98
C LEU A 30 -19.92 -7.62 8.84
N GLU A 31 -18.91 -8.12 9.57
CA GLU A 31 -19.00 -9.34 10.38
C GLU A 31 -18.39 -9.10 11.78
N PRO A 32 -19.09 -8.33 12.65
CA PRO A 32 -18.56 -7.90 13.93
C PRO A 32 -18.07 -9.04 14.81
N SER A 33 -16.86 -8.91 15.37
CA SER A 33 -16.24 -9.90 16.26
C SER A 33 -16.08 -11.32 15.67
N GLN A 34 -16.32 -11.50 14.37
CA GLN A 34 -16.15 -12.79 13.70
C GLN A 34 -14.68 -13.06 13.36
N PHE A 35 -13.89 -12.02 13.10
CA PHE A 35 -12.51 -12.13 12.66
C PHE A 35 -11.51 -11.46 13.62
N ASP A 36 -10.38 -12.12 13.84
CA ASP A 36 -9.18 -11.55 14.49
C ASP A 36 -8.15 -11.27 13.39
N VAL A 37 -8.03 -9.99 13.01
CA VAL A 37 -7.19 -9.56 11.89
C VAL A 37 -5.84 -9.06 12.40
N GLN A 38 -4.77 -9.75 12.00
CA GLN A 38 -3.40 -9.43 12.39
C GLN A 38 -2.62 -8.89 11.19
N LEU A 39 -1.87 -7.81 11.39
CA LEU A 39 -0.99 -7.25 10.38
C LEU A 39 0.44 -7.74 10.65
N TYR A 40 1.12 -8.20 9.61
CA TYR A 40 2.49 -8.67 9.68
C TYR A 40 3.38 -7.93 8.67
N ASP A 41 4.41 -7.24 9.16
CA ASP A 41 5.41 -6.61 8.30
C ASP A 41 6.43 -7.65 7.84
N PHE A 42 6.22 -8.21 6.65
CA PHE A 42 7.06 -9.31 6.16
C PHE A 42 8.52 -8.89 5.87
N ILE A 43 8.82 -7.59 5.83
CA ILE A 43 10.20 -7.08 5.74
C ILE A 43 10.75 -6.91 7.15
N ALA A 44 10.12 -6.06 7.97
CA ALA A 44 10.66 -5.68 9.28
C ALA A 44 10.68 -6.84 10.28
N GLU A 45 9.67 -7.71 10.25
CA GLU A 45 9.55 -8.87 11.14
C GLU A 45 10.05 -10.14 10.44
N GLY A 46 9.83 -10.23 9.12
CA GLY A 46 10.12 -11.43 8.34
C GLY A 46 11.59 -11.62 7.97
N THR A 47 12.42 -10.58 7.87
CA THR A 47 13.81 -10.70 7.39
C THR A 47 14.87 -10.48 8.48
N PRO A 48 16.08 -11.05 8.38
CA PRO A 48 17.15 -10.80 9.35
C PRO A 48 17.74 -9.39 9.22
N PHE A 49 18.47 -8.96 10.25
CA PHE A 49 19.31 -7.77 10.14
C PHE A 49 20.41 -8.02 9.09
N PRO A 50 20.73 -7.06 8.20
CA PRO A 50 20.20 -5.69 8.13
C PRO A 50 18.95 -5.50 7.25
N LEU A 51 18.49 -6.54 6.55
CA LEU A 51 17.35 -6.48 5.61
C LEU A 51 16.06 -5.98 6.26
N ASN A 52 15.83 -6.25 7.54
CA ASN A 52 14.66 -5.76 8.28
C ASN A 52 14.59 -4.23 8.39
N ARG A 53 15.67 -3.51 8.08
CA ARG A 53 15.71 -2.05 8.03
C ARG A 53 15.46 -1.49 6.62
N ALA A 54 15.37 -2.32 5.59
CA ALA A 54 15.25 -1.89 4.20
C ALA A 54 14.03 -1.01 3.93
N ALA A 55 12.88 -1.29 4.56
CA ALA A 55 11.68 -0.46 4.43
C ALA A 55 11.92 1.01 4.84
N ARG A 56 12.82 1.26 5.80
CA ARG A 56 13.19 2.63 6.23
C ARG A 56 13.99 3.37 5.16
N LEU A 57 14.74 2.64 4.33
CA LEU A 57 15.54 3.18 3.23
C LEU A 57 14.70 3.47 1.98
N TYR A 58 13.44 3.00 1.93
CA TYR A 58 12.53 3.28 0.82
C TYR A 58 12.29 4.78 0.61
N ARG A 59 12.02 5.51 1.69
CA ARG A 59 11.77 6.96 1.65
C ARG A 59 12.91 7.76 1.01
N PRO A 60 14.17 7.66 1.50
CA PRO A 60 15.28 8.39 0.88
C PRO A 60 15.54 7.90 -0.55
N ALA A 61 15.45 6.60 -0.83
CA ALA A 61 15.69 6.07 -2.18
C ALA A 61 14.72 6.68 -3.21
N VAL A 62 13.42 6.75 -2.90
CA VAL A 62 12.42 7.32 -3.81
C VAL A 62 12.53 8.86 -3.90
N ASN A 63 12.79 9.54 -2.79
CA ASN A 63 12.85 11.01 -2.77
C ASN A 63 14.10 11.57 -3.48
N TYR A 64 15.26 10.92 -3.31
CA TYR A 64 16.54 11.42 -3.83
C TYR A 64 17.01 10.67 -5.09
N GLY A 65 16.50 9.46 -5.32
CA GLY A 65 16.90 8.61 -6.44
C GLY A 65 15.79 8.38 -7.46
N GLY A 66 14.84 9.32 -7.66
CA GLY A 66 13.64 9.09 -8.47
C GLY A 66 13.89 8.54 -9.90
N GLU A 67 14.95 8.99 -10.58
CA GLU A 67 15.32 8.46 -11.90
C GLU A 67 15.86 7.03 -11.83
N LEU A 68 16.75 6.78 -10.88
CA LEU A 68 17.30 5.45 -10.61
C LEU A 68 16.21 4.46 -10.17
N TRP A 69 15.28 4.93 -9.34
CA TRP A 69 14.10 4.19 -8.92
C TRP A 69 13.18 3.86 -10.09
N GLY A 70 12.90 4.84 -10.96
CA GLY A 70 12.12 4.62 -12.17
C GLY A 70 12.78 3.65 -13.15
N TRP A 71 14.12 3.70 -13.27
CA TRP A 71 14.89 2.74 -14.04
C TRP A 71 14.83 1.33 -13.45
N PHE A 72 15.05 1.19 -12.14
CA PHE A 72 14.95 -0.08 -11.42
C PHE A 72 13.54 -0.68 -11.54
N TRP A 73 12.50 0.14 -11.41
CA TRP A 73 11.11 -0.27 -11.59
C TRP A 73 10.88 -0.83 -13.00
N ARG A 74 11.30 -0.12 -14.06
CA ARG A 74 11.14 -0.61 -15.45
C ARG A 74 11.96 -1.86 -15.75
N MET A 75 13.18 -1.94 -15.21
CA MET A 75 14.03 -3.12 -15.37
C MET A 75 13.40 -4.31 -14.64
N SER A 76 12.86 -4.11 -13.45
CA SER A 76 12.26 -5.21 -12.68
C SER A 76 10.85 -5.60 -13.18
N ASP A 77 10.18 -4.75 -13.97
CA ASP A 77 8.81 -4.99 -14.52
C ASP A 77 8.76 -5.99 -15.70
N HIS A 78 9.51 -7.09 -15.59
CA HIS A 78 9.49 -8.20 -16.53
C HIS A 78 9.34 -9.54 -15.78
N PRO A 79 8.40 -10.43 -16.15
CA PRO A 79 8.07 -11.62 -15.37
C PRO A 79 9.28 -12.49 -14.99
N ARG A 80 10.17 -12.79 -15.96
CA ARG A 80 11.36 -13.62 -15.72
C ARG A 80 12.38 -12.95 -14.79
N ARG A 81 12.60 -11.64 -14.94
CA ARG A 81 13.57 -10.89 -14.11
C ARG A 81 13.06 -10.77 -12.69
N MET A 82 11.77 -10.47 -12.53
CA MET A 82 11.15 -10.42 -11.21
C MET A 82 11.10 -11.80 -10.54
N ALA A 83 10.78 -12.86 -11.28
CA ALA A 83 10.82 -14.22 -10.74
C ALA A 83 12.22 -14.60 -10.22
N PHE A 84 13.26 -14.29 -11.00
CA PHE A 84 14.65 -14.47 -10.56
C PHE A 84 14.96 -13.65 -9.29
N PHE A 85 14.63 -12.36 -9.29
CA PHE A 85 14.84 -11.48 -8.13
C PHE A 85 14.13 -12.00 -6.86
N LEU A 86 12.87 -12.42 -6.99
CA LEU A 86 12.10 -12.98 -5.87
C LEU A 86 12.69 -14.30 -5.37
N SER A 87 13.24 -15.15 -6.26
CA SER A 87 13.88 -16.40 -5.87
C SER A 87 15.08 -16.19 -4.93
N LEU A 88 15.77 -15.05 -5.07
CA LEU A 88 16.88 -14.66 -4.19
C LEU A 88 16.40 -14.07 -2.86
N LEU A 89 15.25 -13.36 -2.84
CA LEU A 89 14.76 -12.67 -1.65
C LEU A 89 13.89 -13.55 -0.74
N ILE A 90 13.06 -14.42 -1.30
CA ILE A 90 12.08 -15.21 -0.53
C ILE A 90 12.72 -16.08 0.57
N PRO A 91 13.87 -16.75 0.37
CA PRO A 91 14.49 -17.58 1.41
C PRO A 91 14.76 -16.83 2.72
N TRP A 92 15.06 -15.54 2.65
CA TRP A 92 15.34 -14.69 3.81
C TRP A 92 14.12 -14.41 4.69
N ALA A 93 12.90 -14.51 4.14
CA ALA A 93 11.66 -14.22 4.85
C ALA A 93 10.78 -15.44 5.09
N ARG A 94 10.89 -16.48 4.24
CA ARG A 94 10.00 -17.65 4.23
C ARG A 94 9.96 -18.37 5.57
N GLY A 95 11.12 -18.66 6.17
CA GLY A 95 11.19 -19.43 7.41
C GLY A 95 10.46 -18.76 8.58
N ARG A 96 10.55 -17.43 8.69
CA ARG A 96 9.84 -16.67 9.74
C ARG A 96 8.35 -16.61 9.47
N LEU A 97 7.94 -16.39 8.22
CA LEU A 97 6.52 -16.41 7.86
C LEU A 97 5.90 -17.79 8.15
N VAL A 98 6.57 -18.89 7.80
CA VAL A 98 6.08 -20.25 8.11
C VAL A 98 5.89 -20.45 9.61
N ARG A 99 6.79 -19.94 10.45
CA ARG A 99 6.64 -20.00 11.91
C ARG A 99 5.40 -19.25 12.39
N VAL A 100 5.16 -18.05 11.87
CA VAL A 100 3.97 -17.24 12.17
C VAL A 100 2.69 -17.96 11.73
N LEU A 101 2.72 -18.64 10.59
CA LEU A 101 1.56 -19.37 10.07
C LEU A 101 1.24 -20.66 10.84
N ARG A 102 2.16 -21.21 11.64
CA ARG A 102 1.94 -22.43 12.42
C ARG A 102 1.24 -22.16 13.75
N HIS A 103 1.56 -21.06 14.44
CA HIS A 103 1.03 -20.79 15.79
C HIS A 103 0.78 -19.29 16.05
N PRO A 104 -0.49 -18.86 16.23
CA PRO A 104 -1.74 -19.56 15.89
C PRO A 104 -1.99 -19.57 14.38
N ARG A 105 -2.52 -20.67 13.83
CA ARG A 105 -2.78 -20.80 12.39
C ARG A 105 -3.93 -19.89 11.92
N PRO A 106 -3.71 -18.99 10.95
CA PRO A 106 -4.79 -18.20 10.35
C PRO A 106 -5.63 -19.04 9.38
N GLN A 107 -6.87 -18.62 9.13
CA GLN A 107 -7.77 -19.23 8.14
C GLN A 107 -7.59 -18.67 6.74
N ALA A 108 -6.99 -17.49 6.60
CA ALA A 108 -6.64 -16.89 5.32
C ALA A 108 -5.40 -16.00 5.46
N LEU A 109 -4.65 -15.90 4.37
CA LEU A 109 -3.50 -15.02 4.23
C LEU A 109 -3.79 -13.98 3.16
N VAL A 110 -3.89 -12.71 3.55
CA VAL A 110 -4.13 -11.60 2.63
C VAL A 110 -2.82 -10.87 2.39
N SER A 111 -2.47 -10.59 1.14
CA SER A 111 -1.27 -9.85 0.75
C SER A 111 -1.67 -8.53 0.13
N VAL A 112 -1.29 -7.41 0.76
CA VAL A 112 -1.52 -6.06 0.25
C VAL A 112 -0.23 -5.39 -0.23
N HIS A 113 0.82 -6.17 -0.51
CA HIS A 113 2.11 -5.69 -0.99
C HIS A 113 2.63 -6.53 -2.16
N ALA A 114 3.22 -5.89 -3.17
CA ALA A 114 3.61 -6.56 -4.41
C ALA A 114 4.64 -7.68 -4.21
N LEU A 115 5.58 -7.50 -3.28
CA LEU A 115 6.65 -8.49 -3.02
C LEU A 115 6.23 -9.67 -2.13
N SER A 116 5.06 -9.66 -1.50
CA SER A 116 4.67 -10.71 -0.55
C SER A 116 3.88 -11.86 -1.17
N ASN A 117 3.41 -11.75 -2.41
CA ASN A 117 2.50 -12.75 -3.01
C ASN A 117 3.18 -14.12 -3.22
N HIS A 118 4.35 -14.14 -3.86
CA HIS A 118 5.12 -15.37 -4.07
C HIS A 118 5.65 -15.95 -2.74
N LEU A 119 6.04 -15.08 -1.80
CA LEU A 119 6.43 -15.47 -0.44
C LEU A 119 5.28 -16.18 0.29
N ALA A 120 4.06 -15.62 0.21
CA ALA A 120 2.86 -16.16 0.82
C ALA A 120 2.54 -17.56 0.29
N VAL A 121 2.49 -17.71 -1.04
CA VAL A 121 2.24 -19.01 -1.69
C VAL A 121 3.30 -20.04 -1.28
N GLN A 122 4.58 -19.68 -1.30
CA GLN A 122 5.64 -20.61 -0.91
C GLN A 122 5.58 -20.99 0.56
N ALA A 123 5.22 -20.06 1.46
CA ALA A 123 5.10 -20.36 2.88
C ALA A 123 3.91 -21.29 3.16
N VAL A 124 2.74 -21.00 2.59
CA VAL A 124 1.52 -21.81 2.79
C VAL A 124 1.68 -23.24 2.27
N ARG A 125 2.41 -23.46 1.18
CA ARG A 125 2.68 -24.80 0.62
C ARG A 125 3.47 -25.73 1.54
N THR A 126 4.14 -25.17 2.55
CA THR A 126 4.91 -25.94 3.55
C THR A 126 4.10 -26.29 4.80
N LEU A 127 2.81 -25.93 4.82
CA LEU A 127 1.89 -26.28 5.89
C LEU A 127 1.20 -27.61 5.56
N ASP A 128 0.94 -28.44 6.57
CA ASP A 128 0.27 -29.73 6.40
C ASP A 128 -1.16 -29.56 5.86
N THR A 129 -1.78 -28.42 6.14
CA THR A 129 -3.05 -28.04 5.55
C THR A 129 -2.93 -26.62 5.00
N PRO A 130 -3.07 -26.43 3.68
CA PRO A 130 -2.97 -25.12 3.07
C PRO A 130 -4.11 -24.21 3.54
N ILE A 131 -3.89 -22.90 3.41
CA ILE A 131 -4.88 -21.84 3.70
C ILE A 131 -4.98 -20.95 2.46
N PRO A 132 -6.15 -20.36 2.16
CA PRO A 132 -6.29 -19.48 1.00
C PRO A 132 -5.34 -18.27 1.07
N VAL A 133 -4.66 -18.01 -0.03
CA VAL A 133 -3.83 -16.82 -0.27
C VAL A 133 -4.59 -15.86 -1.18
N ILE A 134 -4.86 -14.66 -0.66
CA ILE A 134 -5.60 -13.61 -1.35
C ILE A 134 -4.66 -12.43 -1.59
N THR A 135 -4.50 -12.00 -2.84
CA THR A 135 -3.78 -10.77 -3.18
C THR A 135 -4.76 -9.63 -3.35
N VAL A 136 -4.49 -8.47 -2.74
CA VAL A 136 -5.22 -7.22 -2.98
C VAL A 136 -4.24 -6.21 -3.55
N VAL A 137 -4.39 -5.92 -4.84
CA VAL A 137 -3.49 -5.02 -5.57
C VAL A 137 -3.80 -3.58 -5.20
N THR A 138 -2.76 -2.85 -4.78
CA THR A 138 -2.89 -1.45 -4.34
C THR A 138 -2.35 -0.43 -5.35
N ASP A 139 -1.83 -0.89 -6.49
CA ASP A 139 -1.37 -0.03 -7.59
C ASP A 139 -2.54 0.35 -8.52
N LEU A 140 -2.92 1.63 -8.55
CA LEU A 140 -4.06 2.10 -9.35
C LEU A 140 -3.74 2.32 -10.84
N THR A 141 -2.60 2.92 -11.16
CA THR A 141 -2.32 3.43 -12.52
C THR A 141 -1.49 2.47 -13.36
N ARG A 142 -0.37 1.97 -12.80
CA ARG A 142 0.48 0.94 -13.40
C ARG A 142 0.82 -0.10 -12.34
N THR A 143 0.27 -1.29 -12.53
CA THR A 143 0.57 -2.45 -11.68
C THR A 143 1.87 -3.10 -12.12
N HIS A 144 2.80 -3.26 -11.17
CA HIS A 144 4.06 -3.97 -11.39
C HIS A 144 3.86 -5.49 -11.48
N VAL A 145 4.64 -6.22 -12.29
CA VAL A 145 4.52 -7.69 -12.45
C VAL A 145 4.64 -8.50 -11.16
N SER A 146 5.32 -7.95 -10.14
CA SER A 146 5.51 -8.62 -8.84
C SER A 146 4.19 -8.91 -8.11
N TRP A 147 3.13 -8.14 -8.38
CA TRP A 147 1.79 -8.40 -7.86
C TRP A 147 1.22 -9.75 -8.30
N PHE A 148 1.61 -10.24 -9.47
CA PHE A 148 0.92 -11.32 -10.15
C PHE A 148 1.62 -12.66 -9.88
N CYS A 149 0.97 -13.49 -9.06
CA CYS A 149 1.38 -14.85 -8.74
C CYS A 149 0.22 -15.79 -9.11
N PRO A 150 0.28 -16.56 -10.22
CA PRO A 150 -0.82 -17.41 -10.68
C PRO A 150 -1.32 -18.46 -9.67
N GLN A 151 -0.48 -18.76 -8.68
CA GLN A 151 -0.73 -19.77 -7.66
C GLN A 151 -1.52 -19.27 -6.45
N VAL A 152 -1.88 -17.98 -6.38
CA VAL A 152 -2.82 -17.48 -5.37
C VAL A 152 -4.21 -18.05 -5.60
N ASP A 153 -5.08 -17.99 -4.59
CA ASP A 153 -6.46 -18.47 -4.68
C ASP A 153 -7.40 -17.37 -5.20
N LEU A 154 -7.11 -16.12 -4.88
CA LEU A 154 -7.87 -14.95 -5.34
C LEU A 154 -6.96 -13.73 -5.51
N CYS A 155 -7.16 -12.98 -6.58
CA CYS A 155 -6.51 -11.69 -6.82
C CYS A 155 -7.57 -10.60 -7.03
N ILE A 156 -7.66 -9.69 -6.07
CA ILE A 156 -8.55 -8.54 -6.06
C ILE A 156 -7.81 -7.34 -6.66
N LEU A 157 -8.43 -6.75 -7.67
CA LEU A 157 -7.84 -5.69 -8.48
C LEU A 157 -8.63 -4.38 -8.37
N PRO A 158 -7.96 -3.23 -8.50
CA PRO A 158 -8.60 -1.93 -8.35
C PRO A 158 -9.41 -1.50 -9.59
N ASN A 159 -9.10 -2.02 -10.78
CA ASN A 159 -9.78 -1.64 -12.02
C ASN A 159 -9.55 -2.64 -13.16
N HIS A 160 -10.26 -2.48 -14.27
CA HIS A 160 -10.14 -3.35 -15.45
C HIS A 160 -8.79 -3.26 -16.16
N ARG A 161 -8.08 -2.13 -16.07
CA ARG A 161 -6.72 -2.01 -16.62
C ARG A 161 -5.74 -2.93 -15.89
N ALA A 162 -5.83 -2.99 -14.55
CA ALA A 162 -5.09 -3.96 -13.75
C ALA A 162 -5.46 -5.41 -14.12
N ARG A 163 -6.75 -5.68 -14.43
CA ARG A 163 -7.19 -7.02 -14.90
C ARG A 163 -6.50 -7.45 -16.19
N GLN A 164 -6.41 -6.57 -17.18
CA GLN A 164 -5.71 -6.88 -18.44
C GLN A 164 -4.24 -7.23 -18.18
N ARG A 165 -3.57 -6.47 -17.29
CA ARG A 165 -2.18 -6.76 -16.91
C ARG A 165 -2.06 -8.09 -16.16
N ALA A 166 -2.98 -8.40 -15.25
CA ALA A 166 -3.01 -9.66 -14.51
C ALA A 166 -3.12 -10.87 -15.44
N LEU A 167 -4.05 -10.82 -16.41
CA LEU A 167 -4.22 -11.85 -17.43
C LEU A 167 -2.94 -12.01 -18.27
N ALA A 168 -2.34 -10.91 -18.71
CA ALA A 168 -1.07 -10.94 -19.45
C ALA A 168 0.11 -11.49 -18.63
N CYS A 169 0.02 -11.46 -17.30
CA CYS A 169 0.99 -12.06 -16.39
C CYS A 169 0.64 -13.51 -16.01
N GLY A 170 -0.38 -14.10 -16.62
CA GLY A 170 -0.74 -15.51 -16.47
C GLY A 170 -1.65 -15.83 -15.29
N LEU A 171 -2.32 -14.83 -14.68
CA LEU A 171 -3.37 -15.15 -13.71
C LEU A 171 -4.59 -15.76 -14.42
N PRO A 172 -5.11 -16.89 -13.94
CA PRO A 172 -6.37 -17.43 -14.44
C PRO A 172 -7.54 -16.47 -14.18
N SER A 173 -8.44 -16.36 -15.16
CA SER A 173 -9.51 -15.36 -15.16
C SER A 173 -10.51 -15.53 -14.01
N GLU A 174 -10.76 -16.77 -13.62
CA GLU A 174 -11.65 -17.21 -12.55
C GLU A 174 -11.13 -16.84 -11.15
N LYS A 175 -9.82 -16.58 -11.03
CA LYS A 175 -9.18 -16.13 -9.79
C LYS A 175 -9.12 -14.62 -9.67
N ILE A 176 -9.62 -13.87 -10.66
CA ILE A 176 -9.55 -12.41 -10.67
C ILE A 176 -10.90 -11.81 -10.31
N LYS A 177 -10.92 -10.89 -9.35
CA LYS A 177 -12.07 -10.01 -9.08
C LYS A 177 -11.66 -8.55 -9.18
N VAL A 178 -12.44 -7.74 -9.89
CA VAL A 178 -12.26 -6.28 -9.93
C VAL A 178 -13.28 -5.70 -8.96
N VAL A 179 -12.80 -5.20 -7.82
CA VAL A 179 -13.67 -4.69 -6.72
C VAL A 179 -13.36 -3.22 -6.39
N GLY A 180 -12.16 -2.75 -6.70
CA GLY A 180 -11.70 -1.41 -6.30
C GLY A 180 -10.57 -1.47 -5.29
N LEU A 181 -10.09 -0.29 -4.89
CA LEU A 181 -9.05 -0.14 -3.87
C LEU A 181 -9.70 -0.07 -2.49
N PRO A 182 -9.21 -0.81 -1.48
CA PRO A 182 -9.73 -0.67 -0.12
C PRO A 182 -9.38 0.71 0.45
N VAL A 183 -10.42 1.43 0.90
CA VAL A 183 -10.34 2.73 1.56
C VAL A 183 -11.02 2.61 2.92
N SER A 184 -10.52 3.33 3.93
CA SER A 184 -11.10 3.31 5.28
C SER A 184 -12.54 3.82 5.24
N LEU A 185 -13.44 3.16 5.98
CA LEU A 185 -14.86 3.52 6.06
C LEU A 185 -15.06 4.94 6.64
N ARG A 186 -14.09 5.43 7.41
CA ARG A 186 -14.06 6.82 7.89
C ARG A 186 -14.14 7.86 6.77
N PHE A 187 -13.65 7.54 5.56
CA PHE A 187 -13.79 8.44 4.42
C PHE A 187 -15.22 8.50 3.88
N GLU A 188 -16.04 7.47 4.08
CA GLU A 188 -17.46 7.45 3.73
C GLU A 188 -18.34 8.14 4.79
N GLN A 189 -17.84 8.21 6.03
CA GLN A 189 -18.55 8.84 7.15
C GLN A 189 -18.47 10.37 7.15
N VAL A 190 -17.62 10.96 6.29
CA VAL A 190 -17.49 12.43 6.22
C VAL A 190 -18.79 13.00 5.65
N ARG A 191 -19.58 13.61 6.55
CA ARG A 191 -20.79 14.37 6.22
C ARG A 191 -20.60 15.83 6.57
N GLY A 192 -21.30 16.71 5.87
CA GLY A 192 -21.34 18.13 6.18
C GLY A 192 -21.30 19.00 4.94
N ASP A 193 -21.71 20.24 5.10
CA ASP A 193 -21.62 21.24 4.05
C ASP A 193 -20.16 21.64 3.80
N LYS A 194 -19.81 21.82 2.52
CA LYS A 194 -18.44 22.11 2.09
C LYS A 194 -17.95 23.46 2.64
N SER A 195 -18.83 24.45 2.76
CA SER A 195 -18.51 25.78 3.31
C SER A 195 -18.20 25.69 4.80
N GLU A 196 -18.98 24.92 5.56
CA GLU A 196 -18.72 24.69 6.99
C GLU A 196 -17.40 23.97 7.23
N LEU A 197 -17.10 22.92 6.45
CA LEU A 197 -15.83 22.19 6.58
C LEU A 197 -14.62 23.07 6.26
N LYS A 198 -14.73 23.94 5.25
CA LYS A 198 -13.70 24.95 4.97
C LYS A 198 -13.48 25.89 6.16
N LYS A 199 -14.56 26.44 6.73
CA LYS A 199 -14.47 27.32 7.91
C LYS A 199 -13.77 26.63 9.08
N LYS A 200 -14.11 25.36 9.36
CA LYS A 200 -13.46 24.56 10.42
C LYS A 200 -11.96 24.37 10.19
N LEU A 201 -11.51 24.38 8.94
CA LEU A 201 -10.11 24.27 8.54
C LEU A 201 -9.40 25.63 8.39
N GLY A 202 -10.07 26.74 8.73
CA GLY A 202 -9.54 28.10 8.55
C GLY A 202 -9.49 28.57 7.09
N LEU A 203 -10.27 27.93 6.21
CA LEU A 203 -10.33 28.22 4.78
C LEU A 203 -11.51 29.15 4.45
N ALA A 204 -11.33 30.01 3.44
CA ALA A 204 -12.39 30.88 2.94
C ALA A 204 -13.49 30.04 2.28
N PRO A 205 -14.76 30.18 2.69
CA PRO A 205 -15.86 29.30 2.26
C PRO A 205 -16.10 29.33 0.74
N ASP A 206 -16.04 30.52 0.15
CA ASP A 206 -16.42 30.76 -1.24
C ASP A 206 -15.24 30.62 -2.22
N GLN A 207 -14.02 30.48 -1.72
CA GLN A 207 -12.83 30.32 -2.58
C GLN A 207 -12.53 28.86 -2.90
N PRO A 208 -12.20 28.52 -4.16
CA PRO A 208 -11.68 27.20 -4.53
C PRO A 208 -10.46 26.82 -3.67
N ALA A 209 -10.34 25.55 -3.31
CA ALA A 209 -9.21 25.05 -2.51
C ALA A 209 -8.47 23.93 -3.25
N VAL A 210 -7.15 24.06 -3.33
CA VAL A 210 -6.24 23.04 -3.85
C VAL A 210 -5.68 22.25 -2.68
N LEU A 211 -5.96 20.95 -2.63
CA LEU A 211 -5.37 20.05 -1.66
C LEU A 211 -4.13 19.37 -2.24
N LEU A 212 -2.98 19.62 -1.64
CA LEU A 212 -1.70 18.99 -2.00
C LEU A 212 -1.29 18.00 -0.90
N VAL A 213 -1.23 16.70 -1.24
CA VAL A 213 -0.92 15.62 -0.29
C VAL A 213 0.35 14.90 -0.72
N GLY A 214 1.32 14.76 0.19
CA GLY A 214 2.58 14.02 -0.04
C GLY A 214 2.54 12.55 0.41
N GLY A 215 1.36 11.98 0.62
CA GLY A 215 1.19 10.68 1.29
C GLY A 215 1.56 10.72 2.79
N GLY A 216 1.49 9.55 3.45
CA GLY A 216 1.71 9.44 4.90
C GLY A 216 3.11 9.87 5.36
N GLU A 217 4.08 9.86 4.45
CA GLU A 217 5.48 10.22 4.72
C GLU A 217 5.89 11.60 4.16
N GLY A 218 4.97 12.36 3.56
CA GLY A 218 5.27 13.66 2.95
C GLY A 218 6.39 13.59 1.91
N MET A 219 6.30 12.60 1.02
CA MET A 219 7.31 12.29 0.00
C MET A 219 7.09 13.08 -1.29
N GLY A 220 8.13 13.16 -2.12
CA GLY A 220 8.11 13.85 -3.40
C GLY A 220 8.40 15.36 -3.30
N LYS A 221 8.21 16.06 -4.42
CA LYS A 221 8.57 17.47 -4.59
C LYS A 221 7.50 18.43 -4.04
N VAL A 222 6.84 18.07 -2.92
CA VAL A 222 5.69 18.80 -2.36
C VAL A 222 5.98 20.29 -2.18
N PHE A 223 7.13 20.64 -1.59
CA PHE A 223 7.51 22.04 -1.42
C PHE A 223 7.60 22.81 -2.75
N ARG A 224 8.23 22.22 -3.78
CA ARG A 224 8.37 22.86 -5.10
C ARG A 224 7.03 23.01 -5.80
N ILE A 225 6.17 22.01 -5.69
CA ILE A 225 4.80 22.06 -6.26
C ILE A 225 3.99 23.14 -5.55
N ALA A 226 4.04 23.20 -4.22
CA ALA A 226 3.35 24.23 -3.45
C ALA A 226 3.79 25.64 -3.85
N ARG A 227 5.11 25.88 -3.97
CA ARG A 227 5.67 27.16 -4.45
C ARG A 227 5.18 27.52 -5.85
N ALA A 228 5.20 26.57 -6.79
CA ALA A 228 4.74 26.80 -8.15
C ALA A 228 3.23 27.15 -8.20
N ILE A 229 2.40 26.52 -7.36
CA ILE A 229 0.96 26.84 -7.26
C ILE A 229 0.77 28.27 -6.73
N ALA A 230 1.52 28.67 -5.71
CA ALA A 230 1.44 30.02 -5.15
C ALA A 230 1.91 31.09 -6.16
N GLU A 231 3.02 30.83 -6.85
CA GLU A 231 3.58 31.72 -7.88
C GLU A 231 2.66 31.88 -9.09
N ALA A 232 1.80 30.90 -9.37
CA ALA A 232 0.78 30.99 -10.41
C ALA A 232 -0.36 31.98 -10.09
N ARG A 233 -0.46 32.48 -8.84
CA ARG A 233 -1.47 33.47 -8.39
C ARG A 233 -2.90 33.12 -8.80
N LEU A 234 -3.23 31.83 -8.71
CA LEU A 234 -4.57 31.34 -8.99
C LEU A 234 -5.56 31.93 -7.96
N PRO A 235 -6.82 32.20 -8.32
CA PRO A 235 -7.86 32.63 -7.39
C PRO A 235 -8.35 31.44 -6.54
N ALA A 236 -7.43 30.81 -5.80
CA ALA A 236 -7.64 29.62 -5.00
C ALA A 236 -6.72 29.61 -3.77
N GLN A 237 -7.18 28.98 -2.71
CA GLN A 237 -6.38 28.72 -1.50
C GLN A 237 -5.68 27.36 -1.58
N LEU A 238 -4.53 27.23 -0.91
CA LEU A 238 -3.71 26.02 -0.92
C LEU A 238 -3.69 25.37 0.47
N LEU A 239 -4.09 24.10 0.54
CA LEU A 239 -3.97 23.25 1.73
C LEU A 239 -2.91 22.18 1.47
N VAL A 240 -1.86 22.14 2.31
CA VAL A 240 -0.76 21.17 2.16
C VAL A 240 -0.74 20.18 3.32
N VAL A 241 -0.92 18.90 3.04
CA VAL A 241 -0.82 17.81 4.03
C VAL A 241 0.56 17.16 3.91
N THR A 242 1.36 17.35 4.95
CA THR A 242 2.78 16.92 5.00
C THR A 242 2.97 15.52 5.58
N GLY A 243 1.90 14.85 6.03
CA GLY A 243 1.98 13.55 6.70
C GLY A 243 2.91 13.60 7.92
N ARG A 244 3.77 12.58 8.06
CA ARG A 244 4.77 12.47 9.15
C ARG A 244 6.10 13.16 8.81
N ASN A 245 6.09 14.23 8.01
CA ASN A 245 7.29 14.97 7.61
C ASN A 245 7.40 16.34 8.30
N PRO A 246 7.94 16.41 9.54
CA PRO A 246 8.06 17.67 10.28
C PRO A 246 9.05 18.65 9.64
N SER A 247 10.03 18.14 8.88
CA SER A 247 10.96 19.00 8.14
C SER A 247 10.26 19.76 7.01
N LEU A 248 9.44 19.05 6.23
CA LEU A 248 8.62 19.66 5.17
C LEU A 248 7.63 20.68 5.76
N ARG A 249 6.95 20.34 6.85
CA ARG A 249 6.03 21.26 7.55
C ARG A 249 6.73 22.57 7.94
N ARG A 250 7.83 22.49 8.69
CA ARG A 250 8.60 23.68 9.12
C ARG A 250 9.10 24.51 7.95
N ARG A 251 9.48 23.85 6.86
CA ARG A 251 9.93 24.54 5.65
C ARG A 251 8.80 25.31 4.97
N LEU A 252 7.59 24.76 4.92
CA LEU A 252 6.40 25.43 4.36
C LEU A 252 5.92 26.58 5.24
N GLU A 253 5.98 26.44 6.57
CA GLU A 253 5.56 27.46 7.54
C GLU A 253 6.48 28.70 7.56
N ARG A 254 7.74 28.57 7.09
CA ARG A 254 8.70 29.70 6.98
C ARG A 254 8.56 30.52 5.71
N VAL A 255 7.68 30.12 4.80
CA VAL A 255 7.47 30.79 3.52
C VAL A 255 6.41 31.87 3.68
N ASN A 256 6.64 33.03 3.09
CA ASN A 256 5.58 34.00 2.82
C ASN A 256 4.88 33.60 1.52
N TRP A 257 3.58 33.27 1.61
CA TRP A 257 2.79 32.62 0.56
C TRP A 257 2.08 33.62 -0.34
#